data_AF-A0A2E7Y6F7-F1
#
_entry.id   AF-A0A2E7Y6F7-F1
#
_cell.length_a   1.000
_cell.length_b   1.000
_cell.length_c   1.000
_cell.angle_alpha   90.00
_cell.angle_beta   90.00
_cell.angle_gamma   90.00
#
_symmetry.space_group_name_H-M   'P 1'
#
loop_
_entity.id
_entity.type
_entity.pdbx_description
1 polymer ?
#
loop_
_entity_poly.entity_id
_entity_poly.type
_entity_poly.pdbx_seq_one_letter_code
_entity_poly.pdbx_strand_id
1 'polypeptide(L)'
;MSFHVGAAIMAAAMLVRPQAGTIIRVPEDFKSVQAAVDAAPPGAEVVLAKGVHAGPVDMRGKAITLRGEWGAEFTSLLGGDGVIRCMSGEGPDTMIEGLTIAGGLGWLCKDGLRRGGGLYINGASPIIRRCLIVGNEADRGAGVWLRGGVPLFEDCWFHDNISEQTDGVVCEGVAPKFIRCGFHEDGVQWTDAPVVSIRTDCESPGGACCLGSTCVETTLESCVSANGHWHETIPCSDTICPPACLGDTNADRRVNHTDLLNVLNNWGMCR
;
A
#
# COMPACT_ATOMS: atom_id res chain seq x y z
N MET A 1 -20.16 -43.76 -54.25
CA MET A 1 -19.95 -42.41 -53.69
C MET A 1 -21.12 -42.11 -52.76
N SER A 2 -20.96 -42.36 -51.47
CA SER A 2 -22.01 -42.12 -50.47
C SER A 2 -21.37 -41.37 -49.31
N PHE A 3 -21.63 -40.08 -49.22
CA PHE A 3 -21.20 -39.23 -48.11
C PHE A 3 -22.18 -39.40 -46.94
N HIS A 4 -21.68 -39.79 -45.77
CA HIS A 4 -22.40 -39.63 -44.51
C HIS A 4 -21.99 -38.29 -43.89
N VAL A 5 -23.00 -37.44 -43.66
CA VAL A 5 -22.86 -36.12 -43.02
C VAL A 5 -22.71 -36.33 -41.52
N GLY A 6 -21.57 -35.90 -40.95
CA GLY A 6 -21.33 -35.91 -39.50
C GLY A 6 -22.18 -34.85 -38.80
N ALA A 7 -22.89 -35.26 -37.74
CA ALA A 7 -23.62 -34.36 -36.86
C ALA A 7 -22.64 -33.53 -36.02
N ALA A 8 -22.62 -32.22 -36.22
CA ALA A 8 -21.88 -31.29 -35.37
C ALA A 8 -22.65 -31.07 -34.06
N ILE A 9 -22.07 -31.51 -32.95
CA ILE A 9 -22.52 -31.17 -31.60
C ILE A 9 -22.11 -29.71 -31.35
N MET A 10 -23.08 -28.80 -31.42
CA MET A 10 -22.91 -27.42 -30.95
C MET A 10 -22.71 -27.46 -29.43
N ALA A 11 -21.47 -27.29 -28.98
CA ALA A 11 -21.19 -26.99 -27.58
C ALA A 11 -21.79 -25.61 -27.28
N ALA A 12 -22.91 -25.59 -26.55
CA ALA A 12 -23.45 -24.37 -25.99
C ALA A 12 -22.39 -23.81 -25.03
N ALA A 13 -21.75 -22.70 -25.42
CA ALA A 13 -20.92 -21.93 -24.51
C ALA A 13 -21.81 -21.47 -23.35
N MET A 14 -21.65 -22.13 -22.20
CA MET A 14 -22.22 -21.65 -20.96
C MET A 14 -21.63 -20.27 -20.72
N LEU A 15 -22.47 -19.23 -20.82
CA LEU A 15 -22.19 -17.92 -20.28
C LEU A 15 -21.96 -18.09 -18.77
N VAL A 16 -20.70 -18.22 -18.38
CA VAL A 16 -20.26 -18.15 -16.99
C VAL A 16 -20.61 -16.73 -16.54
N ARG A 17 -21.64 -16.61 -15.71
CA ARG A 17 -21.94 -15.35 -15.02
C ARG A 17 -20.72 -14.98 -14.18
N PRO A 18 -20.33 -13.69 -14.08
CA PRO A 18 -19.27 -13.30 -13.16
C PRO A 18 -19.75 -13.67 -11.76
N GLN A 19 -19.12 -14.69 -11.18
CA GLN A 19 -19.40 -15.10 -9.83
C GLN A 19 -18.87 -14.01 -8.90
N ALA A 20 -19.66 -13.60 -7.91
CA ALA A 20 -19.17 -12.77 -6.81
C ALA A 20 -17.83 -13.36 -6.33
N GLY A 21 -16.78 -12.54 -6.35
CA GLY A 21 -15.39 -12.99 -6.26
C GLY A 21 -15.15 -13.87 -5.02
N THR A 22 -14.50 -15.01 -5.22
CA THR A 22 -14.09 -15.88 -4.12
C THR A 22 -13.17 -15.10 -3.18
N ILE A 23 -13.53 -15.00 -1.89
CA ILE A 23 -12.67 -14.39 -0.87
C ILE A 23 -11.88 -15.50 -0.19
N ILE A 24 -10.56 -15.38 -0.19
CA ILE A 24 -9.61 -16.26 0.47
C ILE A 24 -8.89 -15.46 1.55
N ARG A 25 -8.97 -15.88 2.80
CA ARG A 25 -8.45 -15.14 3.94
C ARG A 25 -7.15 -15.74 4.46
N VAL A 26 -6.20 -14.88 4.80
CA VAL A 26 -4.92 -15.26 5.40
C VAL A 26 -4.82 -14.60 6.78
N PRO A 27 -4.60 -15.37 7.86
CA PRO A 27 -4.16 -16.78 7.87
C PRO A 27 -5.28 -17.84 7.96
N GLU A 28 -6.56 -17.44 7.92
CA GLU A 28 -7.69 -18.33 8.26
C GLU A 28 -7.87 -19.52 7.30
N ASP A 29 -7.83 -19.28 5.98
CA ASP A 29 -7.97 -20.32 4.96
C ASP A 29 -6.60 -20.91 4.57
N PHE A 30 -5.56 -20.08 4.55
CA PHE A 30 -4.19 -20.48 4.23
C PHE A 30 -3.20 -19.85 5.19
N LYS A 31 -2.22 -20.64 5.64
CA LYS A 31 -1.17 -20.16 6.55
C LYS A 31 -0.17 -19.19 5.91
N SER A 32 -0.04 -19.18 4.60
CA SER A 32 0.88 -18.30 3.88
C SER A 32 0.19 -17.58 2.73
N VAL A 33 0.65 -16.36 2.47
CA VAL A 33 0.13 -15.52 1.38
C VAL A 33 0.32 -16.18 0.02
N GLN A 34 1.51 -16.77 -0.23
CA GLN A 34 1.77 -17.46 -1.50
C GLN A 34 0.82 -18.64 -1.72
N ALA A 35 0.50 -19.43 -0.69
CA ALA A 35 -0.42 -20.56 -0.84
C ALA A 35 -1.84 -20.08 -1.20
N ALA A 36 -2.29 -18.98 -0.60
CA ALA A 36 -3.57 -18.36 -0.97
C ALA A 36 -3.56 -17.86 -2.43
N VAL A 37 -2.49 -17.17 -2.86
CA VAL A 37 -2.33 -16.73 -4.26
C VAL A 37 -2.30 -17.91 -5.21
N ASP A 38 -1.61 -18.99 -4.87
CA ASP A 38 -1.51 -20.20 -5.70
C ASP A 38 -2.86 -20.90 -5.85
N ALA A 39 -3.70 -20.91 -4.81
CA ALA A 39 -5.04 -21.48 -4.83
C ALA A 39 -6.11 -20.56 -5.45
N ALA A 40 -5.87 -19.25 -5.50
CA ALA A 40 -6.84 -18.26 -5.96
C ALA A 40 -7.27 -18.47 -7.42
N PRO A 41 -8.56 -18.65 -7.72
CA PRO A 41 -9.07 -18.61 -9.09
C PRO A 41 -9.10 -17.17 -9.63
N PRO A 42 -9.19 -16.96 -10.96
CA PRO A 42 -9.37 -15.62 -11.53
C PRO A 42 -10.57 -14.88 -10.92
N GLY A 43 -10.40 -13.59 -10.62
CA GLY A 43 -11.39 -12.74 -9.96
C GLY A 43 -11.48 -12.90 -8.44
N ALA A 44 -10.66 -13.74 -7.83
CA ALA A 44 -10.63 -13.90 -6.37
C ALA A 44 -9.95 -12.73 -5.65
N GLU A 45 -10.32 -12.54 -4.38
CA GLU A 45 -9.67 -11.65 -3.44
C GLU A 45 -8.91 -12.47 -2.40
N VAL A 46 -7.59 -12.29 -2.32
CA VAL A 46 -6.75 -12.74 -1.22
C VAL A 46 -6.68 -11.61 -0.18
N VAL A 47 -7.33 -11.82 0.95
CA VAL A 47 -7.49 -10.82 2.02
C VAL A 47 -6.58 -11.17 3.19
N LEU A 48 -5.65 -10.27 3.49
CA LEU A 48 -4.73 -10.40 4.61
C LEU A 48 -5.33 -9.74 5.85
N ALA A 49 -5.49 -10.52 6.92
CA ALA A 49 -5.91 -10.00 8.22
C ALA A 49 -4.89 -8.96 8.75
N LYS A 50 -5.31 -8.18 9.75
CA LYS A 50 -4.41 -7.27 10.48
C LYS A 50 -3.17 -8.03 11.00
N GLY A 51 -2.01 -7.42 10.87
CA GLY A 51 -0.74 -7.93 11.36
C GLY A 51 0.31 -8.08 10.28
N VAL A 52 1.34 -8.86 10.61
CA VAL A 52 2.52 -9.09 9.78
C VAL A 52 2.41 -10.43 9.06
N HIS A 53 2.58 -10.38 7.74
CA HIS A 53 2.61 -11.53 6.84
C HIS A 53 3.98 -11.61 6.17
N ALA A 54 4.50 -12.83 6.00
CA ALA A 54 5.79 -13.02 5.36
C ALA A 54 5.68 -13.05 3.84
N GLY A 55 6.54 -12.29 3.17
CA GLY A 55 6.88 -12.45 1.75
C GLY A 55 7.98 -13.50 1.53
N PRO A 56 8.45 -13.67 0.29
CA PRO A 56 8.00 -13.00 -0.92
C PRO A 56 6.68 -13.57 -1.46
N VAL A 57 5.98 -12.80 -2.29
CA VAL A 57 4.76 -13.20 -2.99
C VAL A 57 4.93 -13.00 -4.49
N ASP A 58 4.72 -14.05 -5.29
CA ASP A 58 4.61 -14.00 -6.75
C ASP A 58 3.14 -14.06 -7.13
N MET A 59 2.67 -13.08 -7.90
CA MET A 59 1.28 -12.95 -8.34
C MET A 59 0.89 -13.94 -9.47
N ARG A 60 1.86 -14.67 -10.03
CA ARG A 60 1.66 -15.80 -10.98
C ARG A 60 0.86 -15.44 -12.23
N GLY A 61 0.83 -14.16 -12.64
CA GLY A 61 0.07 -13.71 -13.81
C GLY A 61 -1.44 -13.76 -13.62
N LYS A 62 -1.92 -13.90 -12.38
CA LYS A 62 -3.34 -14.07 -12.09
C LYS A 62 -4.06 -12.74 -11.97
N ALA A 63 -5.24 -12.66 -12.58
CA ALA A 63 -6.19 -11.56 -12.39
C ALA A 63 -6.91 -11.71 -11.04
N ILE A 64 -6.23 -11.36 -9.94
CA ILE A 64 -6.74 -11.43 -8.57
C ILE A 64 -6.41 -10.14 -7.81
N THR A 65 -7.10 -9.91 -6.70
CA THR A 65 -6.76 -8.82 -5.77
C THR A 65 -6.05 -9.39 -4.55
N LEU A 66 -4.86 -8.91 -4.23
CA LEU A 66 -4.19 -9.12 -2.95
C LEU A 66 -4.35 -7.84 -2.11
N ARG A 67 -5.06 -7.90 -0.99
CA ARG A 67 -5.31 -6.70 -0.18
C ARG A 67 -5.25 -6.90 1.32
N GLY A 68 -4.90 -5.84 2.03
CA GLY A 68 -5.09 -5.76 3.48
C GLY A 68 -6.57 -5.57 3.82
N GLU A 69 -7.05 -6.25 4.86
CA GLU A 69 -8.41 -6.08 5.34
C GLU A 69 -8.63 -4.70 5.97
N TRP A 70 -7.58 -4.15 6.60
CA TRP A 70 -7.64 -2.92 7.40
C TRP A 70 -6.82 -1.76 6.83
N GLY A 71 -6.30 -1.89 5.61
CA GLY A 71 -5.43 -0.88 5.03
C GLY A 71 -3.95 -1.07 5.36
N ALA A 72 -3.10 -0.26 4.74
CA ALA A 72 -1.65 -0.43 4.76
C ALA A 72 -1.07 -0.24 6.16
N GLU A 73 -1.66 0.65 6.95
CA GLU A 73 -1.28 0.97 8.33
C GLU A 73 -1.41 -0.23 9.30
N PHE A 74 -2.21 -1.25 8.94
CA PHE A 74 -2.48 -2.41 9.80
C PHE A 74 -2.09 -3.75 9.20
N THR A 75 -1.77 -3.80 7.91
CA THR A 75 -1.40 -5.03 7.22
C THR A 75 -0.04 -4.86 6.57
N SER A 76 0.97 -5.52 7.14
CA SER A 76 2.33 -5.51 6.62
C SER A 76 2.66 -6.83 5.94
N LEU A 77 3.18 -6.76 4.72
CA LEU A 77 3.84 -7.86 4.02
C LEU A 77 5.35 -7.58 4.05
N LEU A 78 6.10 -8.46 4.73
CA LEU A 78 7.50 -8.22 5.06
C LEU A 78 8.46 -9.22 4.43
N GLY A 79 9.58 -8.70 3.94
CA GLY A 79 10.76 -9.48 3.58
C GLY A 79 10.65 -10.24 2.27
N GLY A 80 11.77 -10.89 1.93
CA GLY A 80 11.91 -11.68 0.70
C GLY A 80 12.84 -11.02 -0.32
N ASP A 81 13.09 -11.75 -1.41
CA ASP A 81 13.86 -11.32 -2.57
C ASP A 81 12.98 -10.56 -3.56
N GLY A 82 12.41 -9.45 -3.07
CA GLY A 82 11.29 -8.75 -3.70
C GLY A 82 10.00 -9.14 -3.00
N VAL A 83 9.50 -8.28 -2.10
CA VAL A 83 8.32 -8.58 -1.25
C VAL A 83 7.13 -9.03 -2.11
N ILE A 84 6.89 -8.32 -3.22
CA ILE A 84 5.91 -8.73 -4.24
C ILE A 84 6.55 -8.73 -5.63
N ARG A 85 6.27 -9.78 -6.40
CA ARG A 85 6.76 -9.98 -7.77
C ARG A 85 5.58 -10.08 -8.74
N CYS A 86 5.66 -9.28 -9.80
CA CYS A 86 4.78 -9.34 -10.96
C CYS A 86 5.66 -9.57 -12.19
N MET A 87 5.82 -10.83 -12.58
CA MET A 87 6.79 -11.25 -13.61
C MET A 87 6.23 -12.28 -14.60
N SER A 88 4.91 -12.45 -14.60
CA SER A 88 4.20 -13.48 -15.38
C SER A 88 3.10 -12.89 -16.26
N GLY A 89 3.17 -11.58 -16.56
CA GLY A 89 2.23 -10.89 -17.45
C GLY A 89 0.96 -10.41 -16.75
N GLU A 90 1.05 -10.11 -15.46
CA GLU A 90 -0.04 -9.52 -14.67
C GLU A 90 -0.58 -8.26 -15.37
N GLY A 91 -1.91 -8.19 -15.54
CA GLY A 91 -2.59 -7.06 -16.17
C GLY A 91 -3.26 -6.13 -15.16
N PRO A 92 -4.08 -5.16 -15.61
CA PRO A 92 -4.79 -4.24 -14.72
C PRO A 92 -5.82 -4.92 -13.80
N ASP A 93 -6.21 -6.17 -14.11
CA ASP A 93 -7.07 -7.00 -13.26
C ASP A 93 -6.29 -7.68 -12.11
N THR A 94 -4.97 -7.53 -12.07
CA THR A 94 -4.14 -7.87 -10.91
C THR A 94 -4.00 -6.63 -10.03
N MET A 95 -4.57 -6.68 -8.83
CA MET A 95 -4.61 -5.56 -7.89
C MET A 95 -3.82 -5.88 -6.63
N ILE A 96 -3.01 -4.93 -6.18
CA ILE A 96 -2.30 -4.95 -4.89
C ILE A 96 -2.75 -3.73 -4.11
N GLU A 97 -3.30 -3.93 -2.92
CA GLU A 97 -4.04 -2.86 -2.25
C GLU A 97 -3.96 -2.84 -0.73
N GLY A 98 -3.76 -1.66 -0.14
CA GLY A 98 -3.90 -1.52 1.31
C GLY A 98 -2.86 -2.31 2.08
N LEU A 99 -1.60 -2.33 1.61
CA LEU A 99 -0.50 -3.07 2.22
C LEU A 99 0.67 -2.14 2.55
N THR A 100 1.28 -2.35 3.70
CA THR A 100 2.68 -1.97 3.92
C THR A 100 3.58 -3.05 3.30
N ILE A 101 4.42 -2.69 2.35
CA ILE A 101 5.36 -3.54 1.61
C ILE A 101 6.77 -3.13 2.04
N ALA A 102 7.42 -3.96 2.86
CA ALA A 102 8.65 -3.54 3.54
C ALA A 102 9.69 -4.63 3.77
N GLY A 103 10.94 -4.23 4.03
CA GLY A 103 12.05 -5.10 4.41
C GLY A 103 12.52 -6.08 3.32
N GLY A 104 12.14 -5.85 2.06
CA GLY A 104 12.58 -6.68 0.95
C GLY A 104 14.00 -6.35 0.50
N LEU A 105 14.70 -7.37 -0.03
CA LEU A 105 16.12 -7.29 -0.41
C LEU A 105 16.35 -7.42 -1.94
N GLY A 106 15.27 -7.37 -2.71
CA GLY A 106 15.27 -7.42 -4.18
C GLY A 106 15.53 -8.80 -4.77
N TRP A 107 15.00 -9.00 -5.98
CA TRP A 107 15.12 -10.23 -6.75
C TRP A 107 16.52 -10.35 -7.36
N LEU A 108 17.21 -11.45 -7.08
CA LEU A 108 18.56 -11.70 -7.60
C LEU A 108 18.50 -12.07 -9.10
N CYS A 109 18.98 -11.17 -9.94
CA CYS A 109 19.03 -11.35 -11.38
C CYS A 109 20.31 -12.07 -11.84
N LYS A 110 20.31 -12.55 -13.09
CA LYS A 110 21.43 -13.34 -13.67
C LYS A 110 22.76 -12.57 -13.76
N ASP A 111 22.70 -11.25 -13.75
CA ASP A 111 23.86 -10.35 -13.73
C ASP A 111 24.41 -10.13 -12.31
N GLY A 112 23.85 -10.81 -11.31
CA GLY A 112 24.29 -10.73 -9.91
C GLY A 112 23.68 -9.56 -9.15
N LEU A 113 22.83 -8.75 -9.78
CA LEU A 113 22.21 -7.59 -9.15
C LEU A 113 20.83 -7.92 -8.57
N ARG A 114 20.54 -7.39 -7.39
CA ARG A 114 19.23 -7.38 -6.73
C ARG A 114 18.40 -6.21 -7.22
N ARG A 115 17.14 -6.48 -7.56
CA ARG A 115 16.23 -5.48 -8.13
C ARG A 115 14.87 -5.52 -7.45
N GLY A 116 14.26 -4.36 -7.21
CA GLY A 116 12.87 -4.29 -6.74
C GLY A 116 12.72 -4.84 -5.32
N GLY A 117 13.29 -4.15 -4.34
CA GLY A 117 13.25 -4.57 -2.93
C GLY A 117 11.82 -4.79 -2.44
N GLY A 118 10.96 -3.78 -2.57
CA GLY A 118 9.53 -3.89 -2.31
C GLY A 118 8.81 -4.61 -3.47
N LEU A 119 8.86 -4.02 -4.65
CA LEU A 119 8.16 -4.47 -5.84
C LEU A 119 9.12 -4.75 -7.00
N TYR A 120 9.11 -5.96 -7.51
CA TYR A 120 9.77 -6.34 -8.76
C TYR A 120 8.72 -6.54 -9.86
N ILE A 121 8.68 -5.63 -10.83
CA ILE A 121 7.71 -5.64 -11.93
C ILE A 121 8.44 -5.80 -13.25
N ASN A 122 8.20 -6.92 -13.94
CA ASN A 122 8.85 -7.25 -15.20
C ASN A 122 7.84 -7.72 -16.26
N GLY A 123 7.58 -6.88 -17.26
CA GLY A 123 6.63 -7.20 -18.34
C GLY A 123 5.18 -7.27 -17.89
N ALA A 124 4.83 -6.53 -16.83
CA ALA A 124 3.54 -6.59 -16.17
C ALA A 124 2.96 -5.18 -15.92
N SER A 125 1.64 -5.07 -15.87
CA SER A 125 0.90 -3.82 -15.68
C SER A 125 -0.18 -3.94 -14.58
N PRO A 126 0.17 -4.38 -13.34
CA PRO A 126 -0.77 -4.42 -12.23
C PRO A 126 -1.22 -3.01 -11.80
N ILE A 127 -2.28 -2.96 -11.01
CA ILE A 127 -2.64 -1.75 -10.26
C ILE A 127 -2.17 -1.92 -8.81
N ILE A 128 -1.40 -0.96 -8.32
CA ILE A 128 -0.94 -0.87 -6.93
C ILE A 128 -1.62 0.36 -6.34
N ARG A 129 -2.38 0.21 -5.26
CA ARG A 129 -3.08 1.35 -4.67
C ARG A 129 -3.15 1.35 -3.16
N ARG A 130 -3.14 2.53 -2.55
CA ARG A 130 -3.25 2.68 -1.08
C ARG A 130 -2.20 1.86 -0.34
N CYS A 131 -0.98 1.82 -0.86
CA CYS A 131 0.12 1.04 -0.29
C CYS A 131 1.20 1.95 0.29
N LEU A 132 1.85 1.48 1.34
CA LEU A 132 3.09 2.06 1.86
C LEU A 132 4.25 1.15 1.42
N ILE A 133 5.17 1.66 0.62
CA ILE A 133 6.37 0.96 0.15
C ILE A 133 7.54 1.55 0.93
N VAL A 134 8.02 0.84 1.95
CA VAL A 134 8.88 1.44 2.96
C VAL A 134 10.02 0.54 3.41
N GLY A 135 11.20 1.10 3.65
CA GLY A 135 12.31 0.38 4.28
C GLY A 135 12.75 -0.84 3.48
N ASN A 136 12.76 -0.72 2.15
CA ASN A 136 13.24 -1.78 1.26
C ASN A 136 14.65 -1.49 0.78
N GLU A 137 15.40 -2.53 0.46
CA GLU A 137 16.79 -2.43 0.01
C GLU A 137 16.97 -3.26 -1.28
N ALA A 138 17.75 -2.75 -2.23
CA ALA A 138 18.18 -3.49 -3.41
C ALA A 138 19.35 -2.79 -4.09
N ASP A 139 20.10 -3.49 -4.94
CA ASP A 139 21.13 -2.84 -5.74
C ASP A 139 20.50 -1.79 -6.68
N ARG A 140 19.32 -2.08 -7.24
CA ARG A 140 18.58 -1.17 -8.12
C ARG A 140 17.07 -1.13 -7.84
N GLY A 141 16.49 0.06 -7.69
CA GLY A 141 15.05 0.25 -7.46
C GLY A 141 14.59 -0.41 -6.17
N ALA A 142 15.05 0.08 -5.04
CA ALA A 142 14.81 -0.51 -3.73
C ALA A 142 13.32 -0.59 -3.37
N GLY A 143 12.54 0.47 -3.60
CA GLY A 143 11.09 0.43 -3.46
C GLY A 143 10.46 -0.31 -4.62
N VAL A 144 10.79 0.11 -5.84
CA VAL A 144 10.24 -0.48 -7.08
C VAL A 144 11.33 -0.56 -8.14
N TRP A 145 11.48 -1.73 -8.74
CA TRP A 145 12.15 -1.85 -10.02
C TRP A 145 11.14 -2.27 -11.08
N LEU A 146 11.14 -1.53 -12.19
CA LEU A 146 10.20 -1.73 -13.26
C LEU A 146 10.87 -1.80 -14.63
N ARG A 147 10.55 -2.86 -15.37
CA ARG A 147 10.96 -3.01 -16.77
C ARG A 147 9.86 -3.69 -17.57
N GLY A 148 9.42 -3.03 -18.64
CA GLY A 148 8.30 -3.50 -19.45
C GLY A 148 6.95 -3.43 -18.72
N GLY A 149 5.88 -3.18 -19.47
CA GLY A 149 4.55 -2.93 -18.91
C GLY A 149 4.34 -1.48 -18.46
N VAL A 150 3.12 -1.18 -18.01
CA VAL A 150 2.65 0.17 -17.67
C VAL A 150 1.72 0.11 -16.46
N PRO A 151 2.20 -0.25 -15.26
CA PRO A 151 1.34 -0.30 -14.09
C PRO A 151 0.87 1.10 -13.68
N LEU A 152 -0.16 1.07 -12.85
CA LEU A 152 -0.71 2.24 -12.18
C LEU A 152 -0.42 2.16 -10.69
N PHE A 153 0.22 3.19 -10.16
CA PHE A 153 0.33 3.48 -8.74
C PHE A 153 -0.65 4.59 -8.39
N GLU A 154 -1.52 4.33 -7.42
CA GLU A 154 -2.56 5.27 -6.99
C GLU A 154 -2.59 5.39 -5.46
N ASP A 155 -2.47 6.60 -4.91
CA ASP A 155 -2.49 6.81 -3.46
C ASP A 155 -1.42 5.97 -2.72
N CYS A 156 -0.22 5.88 -3.31
CA CYS A 156 0.90 5.10 -2.75
C CYS A 156 1.96 6.02 -2.15
N TRP A 157 2.64 5.51 -1.12
CA TRP A 157 3.75 6.20 -0.49
C TRP A 157 5.05 5.43 -0.59
N PHE A 158 6.13 6.13 -0.90
CA PHE A 158 7.48 5.61 -0.91
C PHE A 158 8.28 6.35 0.17
N HIS A 159 8.90 5.58 1.08
CA HIS A 159 9.71 6.12 2.17
C HIS A 159 10.88 5.20 2.53
N ASP A 160 12.08 5.77 2.72
CA ASP A 160 13.26 5.04 3.22
C ASP A 160 13.60 3.79 2.38
N ASN A 161 13.48 3.87 1.06
CA ASN A 161 13.88 2.79 0.17
C ASN A 161 15.30 3.02 -0.36
N ILE A 162 16.25 2.23 0.14
CA ILE A 162 17.67 2.48 -0.06
C ILE A 162 18.22 1.61 -1.17
N SER A 163 18.67 2.24 -2.26
CA SER A 163 19.34 1.56 -3.36
C SER A 163 20.84 1.89 -3.42
N GLU A 164 21.68 0.88 -3.67
CA GLU A 164 23.14 1.08 -3.73
C GLU A 164 23.62 1.76 -5.03
N GLN A 165 22.93 1.54 -6.15
CA GLN A 165 23.41 1.97 -7.48
C GLN A 165 22.46 2.94 -8.19
N THR A 166 21.24 3.12 -7.68
CA THR A 166 20.18 3.92 -8.30
C THR A 166 19.31 4.57 -7.24
N ASP A 167 18.11 5.03 -7.63
CA ASP A 167 17.12 5.56 -6.71
C ASP A 167 16.15 4.49 -6.15
N GLY A 168 15.27 4.90 -5.23
CA GLY A 168 14.22 4.06 -4.64
C GLY A 168 13.26 3.49 -5.68
N VAL A 169 12.93 4.24 -6.74
CA VAL A 169 12.12 3.74 -7.86
C VAL A 169 12.88 3.85 -9.17
N VAL A 170 12.99 2.74 -9.91
CA VAL A 170 13.66 2.68 -11.21
C VAL A 170 12.68 2.24 -12.30
N CYS A 171 12.60 3.05 -13.35
CA CYS A 171 11.76 2.79 -14.53
C CYS A 171 12.63 2.64 -15.79
N GLU A 172 12.80 1.40 -16.27
CA GLU A 172 13.61 1.08 -17.45
C GLU A 172 12.76 0.98 -18.73
N GLY A 173 12.82 2.04 -19.56
CA GLY A 173 12.19 2.06 -20.89
C GLY A 173 10.65 2.00 -20.87
N VAL A 174 10.05 2.63 -19.86
CA VAL A 174 8.65 2.48 -19.45
C VAL A 174 8.13 3.77 -18.85
N ALA A 175 6.81 3.97 -18.93
CA ALA A 175 6.11 5.14 -18.42
C ALA A 175 4.93 4.74 -17.50
N PRO A 176 5.19 4.14 -16.31
CA PRO A 176 4.15 3.88 -15.34
C PRO A 176 3.44 5.17 -14.92
N LYS A 177 2.20 5.04 -14.46
CA LYS A 177 1.42 6.17 -13.93
C LYS A 177 1.53 6.20 -12.43
N PHE A 178 1.90 7.35 -11.87
CA PHE A 178 1.76 7.65 -10.46
C PHE A 178 0.69 8.73 -10.32
N ILE A 179 -0.31 8.47 -9.49
CA ILE A 179 -1.43 9.37 -9.23
C ILE A 179 -1.56 9.52 -7.72
N ARG A 180 -1.42 10.75 -7.22
CA ARG A 180 -1.47 11.04 -5.77
C ARG A 180 -0.47 10.20 -4.97
N CYS A 181 0.73 10.01 -5.50
CA CYS A 181 1.82 9.31 -4.84
C CYS A 181 2.85 10.29 -4.28
N GLY A 182 3.43 9.96 -3.13
CA GLY A 182 4.53 10.72 -2.49
C GLY A 182 5.80 9.89 -2.38
N PHE A 183 6.94 10.57 -2.48
CA PHE A 183 8.29 9.99 -2.43
C PHE A 183 9.14 10.78 -1.43
N HIS A 184 9.26 10.25 -0.22
CA HIS A 184 10.04 10.88 0.85
C HIS A 184 11.39 10.18 0.98
N GLU A 185 12.48 10.93 0.81
CA GLU A 185 13.86 10.41 0.76
C GLU A 185 14.14 9.40 -0.37
N ASP A 186 13.13 9.11 -1.20
CA ASP A 186 13.22 8.25 -2.35
C ASP A 186 13.33 9.06 -3.65
N GLY A 187 14.35 8.77 -4.45
CA GLY A 187 14.44 9.25 -5.82
C GLY A 187 13.58 8.41 -6.79
N VAL A 188 13.31 8.98 -7.97
CA VAL A 188 12.76 8.24 -9.10
C VAL A 188 13.68 8.38 -10.31
N GLN A 189 14.32 7.28 -10.70
CA GLN A 189 15.19 7.23 -11.86
C GLN A 189 14.39 6.88 -13.12
N TRP A 190 14.38 7.81 -14.07
CA TRP A 190 13.83 7.63 -15.41
C TRP A 190 14.97 7.35 -16.38
N THR A 191 14.87 6.28 -17.18
CA THR A 191 15.81 6.13 -18.29
C THR A 191 15.34 6.86 -19.55
N ASP A 192 14.03 6.94 -19.87
CA ASP A 192 13.48 7.65 -21.05
C ASP A 192 11.92 7.79 -21.04
N ALA A 193 11.29 8.59 -20.17
CA ALA A 193 9.82 8.69 -20.11
C ALA A 193 9.25 10.13 -20.00
N PRO A 194 8.12 10.44 -20.69
CA PRO A 194 7.44 11.73 -20.56
C PRO A 194 6.57 11.79 -19.29
N VAL A 195 6.79 12.88 -18.54
CA VAL A 195 6.04 13.50 -17.43
C VAL A 195 4.98 12.67 -16.70
N VAL A 196 5.18 12.56 -15.39
CA VAL A 196 4.30 11.99 -14.38
C VAL A 196 3.67 13.11 -13.55
N SER A 197 2.43 12.92 -13.09
CA SER A 197 1.80 13.76 -12.06
C SER A 197 2.19 13.24 -10.68
N ILE A 198 3.42 13.53 -10.24
CA ILE A 198 3.94 13.16 -8.92
C ILE A 198 3.60 14.26 -7.92
N ARG A 199 3.19 13.90 -6.70
CA ARG A 199 3.28 14.82 -5.57
C ARG A 199 4.67 14.72 -4.97
N THR A 200 5.46 15.79 -5.11
CA THR A 200 6.81 15.90 -4.54
C THR A 200 6.83 16.71 -3.24
N ASP A 201 5.65 17.12 -2.75
CA ASP A 201 5.44 18.07 -1.66
C ASP A 201 5.07 17.39 -0.34
N CYS A 202 5.31 16.08 -0.21
CA CYS A 202 4.94 15.39 1.00
C CYS A 202 6.14 14.91 1.81
N GLU A 203 6.47 15.69 2.83
CA GLU A 203 7.17 15.21 4.00
C GLU A 203 6.21 14.30 4.79
N SER A 204 6.50 13.00 4.81
CA SER A 204 5.86 11.95 5.63
C SER A 204 4.44 11.48 5.20
N PRO A 205 4.14 10.16 5.23
CA PRO A 205 2.77 9.65 5.10
C PRO A 205 1.93 9.91 6.37
N GLY A 206 2.56 10.49 7.40
CA GLY A 206 1.93 10.99 8.60
C GLY A 206 1.66 12.49 8.54
N GLY A 207 0.94 12.97 9.53
CA GLY A 207 0.63 14.37 9.76
C GLY A 207 1.00 14.71 11.19
N ALA A 208 1.09 15.99 11.48
CA ALA A 208 1.31 16.48 12.82
C ALA A 208 0.13 16.10 13.72
N CYS A 209 0.44 15.42 14.81
CA CYS A 209 -0.49 15.22 15.91
C CYS A 209 -0.08 16.10 17.09
N CYS A 210 -0.92 17.06 17.45
CA CYS A 210 -0.72 17.85 18.65
C CYS A 210 -1.29 17.13 19.88
N LEU A 211 -0.40 16.70 20.77
CA LEU A 211 -0.69 16.19 22.10
C LEU A 211 -0.43 17.31 23.11
N GLY A 212 -1.44 18.16 23.32
CA GLY A 212 -1.25 19.42 24.03
C GLY A 212 -0.32 20.36 23.24
N SER A 213 0.76 20.82 23.85
CA SER A 213 1.78 21.67 23.20
C SER A 213 2.83 20.88 22.41
N THR A 214 2.84 19.55 22.50
CA THR A 214 3.83 18.70 21.85
C THR A 214 3.30 18.24 20.51
N CYS A 215 4.09 18.45 19.45
CA CYS A 215 3.81 17.87 18.15
C CYS A 215 4.54 16.54 17.99
N VAL A 216 3.83 15.51 17.54
CA VAL A 216 4.40 14.22 17.16
C VAL A 216 3.89 13.86 15.78
N GLU A 217 4.78 13.47 14.86
CA GLU A 217 4.37 12.94 13.57
C GLU A 217 3.85 11.51 13.73
N THR A 218 2.63 11.27 13.29
CA THR A 218 1.97 9.98 13.45
C THR A 218 0.86 9.82 12.42
N THR A 219 -0.01 8.82 12.56
CA THR A 219 -1.21 8.64 11.70
C THR A 219 -2.44 9.24 12.36
N LEU A 220 -3.48 9.56 11.57
CA LEU A 220 -4.76 10.10 12.09
C LEU A 220 -5.32 9.22 13.23
N GLU A 221 -5.32 7.91 13.06
CA GLU A 221 -5.89 7.00 14.05
C GLU A 221 -5.08 6.94 15.34
N SER A 222 -3.75 6.96 15.22
CA SER A 222 -2.84 7.05 16.37
C SER A 222 -2.98 8.39 17.09
N CYS A 223 -3.20 9.46 16.33
CA CYS A 223 -3.43 10.78 16.90
C CYS A 223 -4.75 10.85 17.68
N VAL A 224 -5.84 10.38 17.07
CA VAL A 224 -7.18 10.39 17.69
C VAL A 224 -7.22 9.48 18.91
N SER A 225 -6.60 8.30 18.85
CA SER A 225 -6.53 7.37 19.99
C SER A 225 -5.69 7.90 21.16
N ALA A 226 -4.73 8.78 20.88
CA ALA A 226 -3.97 9.51 21.90
C ALA A 226 -4.66 10.82 22.36
N ASN A 227 -5.93 11.04 21.99
CA ASN A 227 -6.67 12.29 22.25
C ASN A 227 -5.98 13.55 21.69
N GLY A 228 -5.19 13.38 20.63
CA GLY A 228 -4.46 14.47 19.97
C GLY A 228 -5.26 15.18 18.88
N HIS A 229 -4.76 16.35 18.47
CA HIS A 229 -5.27 17.05 17.30
C HIS A 229 -4.52 16.65 16.04
N TRP A 230 -5.24 16.11 15.08
CA TRP A 230 -4.67 15.86 13.77
C TRP A 230 -4.62 17.11 12.90
N HIS A 231 -3.45 17.38 12.34
CA HIS A 231 -3.25 18.25 11.20
C HIS A 231 -2.93 17.38 9.98
N GLU A 232 -3.89 17.29 9.08
CA GLU A 232 -3.73 16.54 7.84
C GLU A 232 -2.68 17.23 6.96
N THR A 233 -1.69 16.46 6.49
CA THR A 233 -0.69 16.90 5.49
C THR A 233 0.23 18.06 5.91
N ILE A 234 0.28 18.40 7.21
CA ILE A 234 1.24 19.37 7.75
C ILE A 234 2.21 18.61 8.68
N PRO A 235 3.53 18.67 8.45
CA PRO A 235 4.52 18.05 9.35
C PRO A 235 4.62 18.83 10.67
N CYS A 236 5.32 18.26 11.64
CA CYS A 236 5.51 18.94 12.92
C CYS A 236 6.42 20.17 12.84
N SER A 237 7.26 20.24 11.81
CA SER A 237 8.09 21.42 11.48
C SER A 237 7.25 22.65 11.16
N ASP A 238 6.09 22.47 10.52
CA ASP A 238 5.20 23.54 10.07
C ASP A 238 3.90 23.67 10.90
N THR A 239 3.77 22.87 11.96
CA THR A 239 2.62 22.89 12.87
C THR A 239 3.00 23.51 14.21
N ILE A 240 2.32 24.59 14.58
CA ILE A 240 2.42 25.16 15.93
C ILE A 240 1.27 24.58 16.77
N CYS A 241 1.60 23.64 17.65
CA CYS A 241 0.62 23.09 18.57
C CYS A 241 0.22 24.14 19.63
N PRO A 242 -1.07 24.49 19.73
CA PRO A 242 -1.49 25.45 20.74
C PRO A 242 -1.24 24.87 22.14
N PRO A 243 -0.80 25.69 23.10
CA PRO A 243 -0.62 25.22 24.47
C PRO A 243 -1.92 24.65 25.01
N ALA A 244 -1.82 23.59 25.82
CA ALA A 244 -2.97 22.98 26.47
C ALA A 244 -3.75 24.06 27.22
N CYS A 245 -5.01 24.27 26.82
CA CYS A 245 -5.90 25.19 27.48
C CYS A 245 -6.45 24.50 28.73
N LEU A 246 -5.78 24.67 29.88
CA LEU A 246 -6.19 24.04 31.15
C LEU A 246 -7.65 24.34 31.55
N GLY A 247 -8.23 25.42 31.03
CA GLY A 247 -9.62 25.80 31.23
C GLY A 247 -10.62 25.19 30.24
N ASP A 248 -10.16 24.49 29.20
CA ASP A 248 -11.01 23.73 28.26
C ASP A 248 -11.21 22.33 28.84
N THR A 249 -12.31 22.17 29.57
CA THR A 249 -12.57 20.95 30.35
C THR A 249 -13.46 19.97 29.60
N ASN A 250 -14.17 20.43 28.57
CA ASN A 250 -14.99 19.59 27.70
C ASN A 250 -14.29 19.22 26.38
N ALA A 251 -13.03 19.66 26.21
CA ALA A 251 -12.17 19.43 25.05
C ALA A 251 -12.71 20.02 23.73
N ASP A 252 -13.51 21.09 23.81
CA ASP A 252 -14.07 21.80 22.63
C ASP A 252 -13.16 22.92 22.09
N ARG A 253 -12.03 23.17 22.76
CA ARG A 253 -10.99 24.15 22.46
C ARG A 253 -11.42 25.61 22.50
N ARG A 254 -12.52 25.89 23.19
CA ARG A 254 -12.93 27.25 23.50
C ARG A 254 -13.14 27.33 24.99
N VAL A 255 -12.24 27.98 25.72
CA VAL A 255 -12.52 28.29 27.13
C VAL A 255 -13.72 29.24 27.20
N ASN A 256 -14.89 28.68 27.50
CA ASN A 256 -16.16 29.39 27.47
C ASN A 256 -17.08 28.90 28.60
N HIS A 257 -18.33 29.37 28.63
CA HIS A 257 -19.25 29.04 29.72
C HIS A 257 -19.53 27.54 29.83
N THR A 258 -19.40 26.79 28.74
CA THR A 258 -19.64 25.34 28.69
C THR A 258 -18.59 24.57 29.49
N ASP A 259 -17.34 25.05 29.53
CA ASP A 259 -16.28 24.48 30.37
C ASP A 259 -16.54 24.69 31.85
N LEU A 260 -16.97 25.90 32.21
CA LEU A 260 -17.31 26.20 33.59
C LEU A 260 -18.48 25.32 34.04
N LEU A 261 -19.48 25.12 33.19
CA LEU A 261 -20.58 24.20 33.47
C LEU A 261 -20.11 22.76 33.62
N ASN A 262 -19.15 22.31 32.82
CA ASN A 262 -18.59 20.97 32.91
C ASN A 262 -17.78 20.76 34.21
N VAL A 263 -17.03 21.77 34.64
CA VAL A 263 -16.36 21.78 35.94
C VAL A 263 -17.37 21.74 37.10
N LEU A 264 -18.44 22.53 37.01
CA LEU A 264 -19.49 22.57 38.03
C LEU A 264 -20.30 21.26 38.09
N ASN A 265 -20.58 20.63 36.95
CA ASN A 265 -21.28 19.34 36.90
C ASN A 265 -20.50 18.23 37.60
N ASN A 266 -19.17 18.33 37.58
CA ASN A 266 -18.27 17.39 38.25
C ASN A 266 -17.85 17.85 39.65
N TRP A 267 -18.45 18.93 40.17
CA TRP A 267 -18.11 19.52 41.46
C TRP A 267 -18.82 18.82 42.62
N GLY A 268 -18.06 18.14 43.46
CA GLY A 268 -18.59 17.38 44.59
C GLY A 268 -17.56 16.39 45.13
N MET A 269 -17.94 15.59 46.12
CA MET A 269 -17.06 14.53 46.60
C MET A 269 -17.06 13.36 45.61
N CYS A 270 -15.87 12.88 45.22
CA CYS A 270 -15.72 11.63 44.48
C CYS A 270 -16.41 10.50 45.23
N ARG A 271 -17.20 9.69 44.54
CA ARG A 271 -17.67 8.38 45.05
C ARG A 271 -16.73 7.29 44.57
#